data_AF-A0A6A7KH34-F1
#
_entry.id   AF-A0A6A7KH34-F1
#
_cell.length_a   1.000
_cell.length_b   1.000
_cell.length_c   1.000
_cell.angle_alpha   90.00
_cell.angle_beta   90.00
_cell.angle_gamma   90.00
#
_symmetry.space_group_name_H-M   'P 1'
#
loop_
_entity.id
_entity.type
_entity.pdbx_description
1 polymer ?
#
loop_
_entity_poly.entity_id
_entity_poly.type
_entity_poly.pdbx_seq_one_letter_code
_entity_poly.pdbx_strand_id
1 'polypeptide(L)'
;MKKKKALGRGLEAIISEPMPTLEVPSKEEIKGEINEEALERSLQEALKNPRITLWSPEAAAVLRYLRKTIPEFSISNEASKLLEKAIKEKYPEIWDIVKKKLKELE
;
A
#
# COMPACT_ATOMS: atom_id res chain seq x y z
N MET A 1 -3.84 6.84 -43.16
CA MET A 1 -3.96 7.96 -42.19
C MET A 1 -2.73 7.95 -41.28
N LYS A 2 -1.81 8.91 -41.41
CA LYS A 2 -0.60 9.00 -40.56
C LYS A 2 -0.98 9.65 -39.22
N LYS A 3 -0.86 8.93 -38.10
CA LYS A 3 -1.06 9.51 -36.76
C LYS A 3 0.03 10.56 -36.53
N LYS A 4 -0.38 11.81 -36.31
CA LYS A 4 0.53 12.92 -35.95
C LYS A 4 1.08 12.63 -34.55
N LYS A 5 2.40 12.43 -34.43
CA LYS A 5 3.10 12.42 -33.14
C LYS A 5 3.06 13.84 -32.57
N ALA A 6 2.20 14.06 -31.58
CA ALA A 6 1.86 15.40 -31.09
C ALA A 6 2.70 15.86 -29.89
N LEU A 7 3.47 14.96 -29.24
CA LEU A 7 3.97 15.21 -27.88
C LEU A 7 5.51 15.24 -27.77
N GLY A 8 6.24 15.07 -28.87
CA GLY A 8 7.71 15.07 -28.87
C GLY A 8 8.31 13.80 -28.24
N ARG A 9 9.56 13.48 -28.61
CA ARG A 9 10.21 12.20 -28.24
C ARG A 9 10.36 12.00 -26.73
N GLY A 10 10.52 13.09 -25.98
CA GLY A 10 10.72 13.03 -24.52
C GLY A 10 9.46 12.65 -23.74
N LEU A 11 8.30 13.23 -24.10
CA LEU A 11 7.03 12.91 -23.43
C LEU A 11 6.52 11.52 -23.82
N GLU A 12 6.74 11.09 -25.06
CA GLU A 12 6.43 9.72 -25.51
C GLU A 12 7.19 8.67 -24.70
N ALA A 13 8.45 8.93 -24.32
CA ALA A 13 9.25 8.01 -23.53
C ALA A 13 8.66 7.79 -22.13
N ILE A 14 8.30 8.87 -21.44
CA ILE A 14 7.73 8.83 -20.08
C ILE A 14 6.36 8.13 -20.06
N ILE A 15 5.55 8.30 -21.11
CA ILE A 15 4.24 7.65 -21.23
C ILE A 15 4.37 6.19 -21.67
N SER A 16 5.46 5.84 -22.39
CA SER A 16 5.69 4.49 -22.91
C SER A 16 6.30 3.54 -21.89
N GLU A 17 6.96 4.07 -20.87
CA GLU A 17 7.53 3.23 -19.82
C GLU A 17 6.37 2.68 -18.98
N PRO A 18 6.12 1.35 -18.99
CA PRO A 18 5.20 0.78 -18.02
C PRO A 18 5.75 1.12 -16.64
N MET A 19 4.85 1.54 -15.73
CA MET A 19 5.18 1.72 -14.32
C MET A 19 6.01 0.52 -13.85
N PRO A 20 7.12 0.72 -13.12
CA PRO A 20 7.93 -0.38 -12.63
C PRO A 20 7.00 -1.36 -11.93
N THR A 21 6.95 -2.58 -12.45
CA THR A 21 6.24 -3.68 -11.80
C THR A 21 6.88 -3.85 -10.44
N LEU A 22 6.16 -3.46 -9.39
CA LEU A 22 6.55 -3.76 -8.01
C LEU A 22 6.64 -5.28 -7.94
N GLU A 23 7.87 -5.81 -7.94
CA GLU A 23 8.12 -7.22 -7.68
C GLU A 23 7.52 -7.52 -6.32
N VAL A 24 6.39 -8.23 -6.36
CA VAL A 24 5.70 -8.63 -5.16
C VAL A 24 6.51 -9.80 -4.61
N PRO A 25 7.07 -9.72 -3.39
CA PRO A 25 7.78 -10.85 -2.83
C PRO A 25 6.88 -12.08 -2.87
N SER A 26 7.42 -13.16 -3.40
CA SER A 26 6.71 -14.41 -3.58
C SER A 26 6.31 -14.97 -2.21
N LYS A 27 5.19 -15.68 -2.14
CA LYS A 27 4.67 -16.27 -0.89
C LYS A 27 5.67 -17.25 -0.24
N GLU A 28 6.64 -17.74 -1.02
CA GLU A 28 7.71 -18.64 -0.59
C GLU A 28 8.89 -17.92 0.09
N GLU A 29 9.20 -16.67 -0.26
CA GLU A 29 10.27 -15.88 0.38
C GLU A 29 9.93 -15.47 1.82
N ILE A 30 8.64 -15.43 2.15
CA ILE A 30 8.14 -15.01 3.47
C ILE A 30 8.16 -16.18 4.47
N LYS A 31 8.38 -17.42 4.01
CA LYS A 31 8.47 -18.65 4.83
C LYS A 31 9.82 -18.84 5.53
N GLY A 32 10.68 -17.83 5.55
CA GLY A 32 11.88 -17.84 6.40
C GLY A 32 11.52 -17.71 7.89
N GLU A 33 12.44 -18.12 8.78
CA GLU A 33 12.35 -17.78 10.20
C GLU A 33 12.14 -16.27 10.35
N ILE A 34 11.13 -15.90 11.15
CA ILE A 34 10.81 -14.49 11.39
C ILE A 34 11.97 -13.87 12.15
N ASN A 35 12.54 -12.82 11.58
CA ASN A 35 13.56 -12.04 12.26
C ASN A 35 12.91 -11.24 13.41
N GLU A 36 13.12 -11.72 14.64
CA GLU A 36 12.54 -11.13 15.86
C GLU A 36 12.98 -9.69 16.10
N GLU A 37 14.24 -9.35 15.79
CA GLU A 37 14.77 -8.00 15.93
C GLU A 37 14.09 -7.03 14.96
N ALA A 38 13.94 -7.43 13.69
CA ALA A 38 13.24 -6.64 12.69
C ALA A 38 11.76 -6.46 13.03
N LEU A 39 11.12 -7.51 13.57
CA LEU A 39 9.74 -7.45 14.03
C LEU A 39 9.56 -6.47 15.19
N GLU A 40 10.39 -6.57 16.24
CA GLU A 40 10.33 -5.68 17.39
C GLU A 40 10.53 -4.22 16.97
N ARG A 41 11.54 -3.95 16.15
CA ARG A 41 11.77 -2.61 15.61
C ARG A 41 10.57 -2.09 14.82
N SER A 42 9.95 -2.93 14.00
CA SER A 42 8.76 -2.56 13.23
C SER A 42 7.58 -2.21 14.14
N LEU A 43 7.39 -2.94 15.24
CA LEU A 43 6.35 -2.66 16.24
C LEU A 43 6.60 -1.32 16.93
N GLN A 44 7.84 -1.05 17.36
CA GLN A 44 8.20 0.22 18.00
C GLN A 44 8.00 1.41 17.05
N GLU A 45 8.38 1.27 15.78
CA GLU A 45 8.18 2.30 14.76
C GLU A 45 6.68 2.56 14.53
N ALA A 46 5.86 1.51 14.45
CA ALA A 46 4.41 1.62 14.27
C ALA A 46 3.71 2.27 15.49
N LEU A 47 4.12 1.91 16.71
CA LEU A 47 3.60 2.52 17.95
C LEU A 47 3.97 4.00 18.06
N LYS A 48 5.17 4.37 17.64
CA LYS A 48 5.63 5.76 17.64
C LYS A 48 4.96 6.61 16.56
N ASN A 49 4.78 6.07 15.36
CA ASN A 49 4.12 6.75 14.26
C ASN A 49 3.36 5.76 13.35
N PRO A 50 2.05 5.57 13.55
CA PRO A 50 1.26 4.62 12.76
C PRO A 50 0.92 5.13 11.35
N ARG A 51 1.27 6.37 11.00
CA ARG A 51 0.90 6.95 9.70
C ARG A 51 1.83 6.44 8.60
N ILE A 52 1.23 5.86 7.57
CA ILE A 52 1.91 5.57 6.30
C ILE A 52 1.40 6.49 5.19
N THR A 53 2.27 6.84 4.25
CA THR A 53 1.90 7.60 3.04
C THR A 53 1.99 6.67 1.84
N LEU A 54 0.90 6.54 1.07
CA LEU A 54 0.86 5.74 -0.15
C LEU A 54 0.79 6.64 -1.39
N TRP A 55 1.52 6.28 -2.45
CA TRP A 55 1.39 6.89 -3.77
C TRP A 55 0.56 5.99 -4.69
N SER A 56 -0.68 6.38 -4.96
CA SER A 56 -1.55 5.74 -5.93
C SER A 56 -2.51 6.78 -6.52
N PRO A 57 -2.23 7.31 -7.72
CA PRO A 57 -3.09 8.32 -8.36
C PRO A 57 -4.53 7.84 -8.54
N GLU A 58 -4.73 6.58 -8.92
CA GLU A 58 -6.03 5.97 -9.16
C GLU A 58 -6.83 5.84 -7.87
N ALA A 59 -6.25 5.28 -6.80
CA ALA A 59 -6.92 5.17 -5.52
C ALA A 59 -7.24 6.55 -4.94
N ALA A 60 -6.31 7.52 -5.09
CA ALA A 60 -6.55 8.89 -4.67
C ALA A 60 -7.71 9.54 -5.43
N ALA A 61 -7.82 9.33 -6.74
CA ALA A 61 -8.92 9.83 -7.54
C ALA A 61 -10.27 9.25 -7.10
N VAL A 62 -10.34 7.93 -6.92
CA VAL A 62 -11.56 7.23 -6.46
C VAL A 62 -11.98 7.73 -5.08
N LEU A 63 -11.08 7.75 -4.10
CA LEU A 63 -11.42 8.17 -2.73
C LEU A 63 -11.84 9.66 -2.68
N ARG A 64 -11.21 10.52 -3.50
CA ARG A 64 -11.61 11.93 -3.61
C ARG A 64 -12.96 12.10 -4.31
N TYR A 65 -13.27 11.27 -5.28
CA TYR A 65 -14.59 11.24 -5.91
C TYR A 65 -15.66 10.86 -4.86
N LEU A 66 -15.45 9.77 -4.13
CA LEU A 66 -16.38 9.31 -3.08
C LEU A 66 -16.61 10.39 -2.01
N ARG A 67 -15.56 11.10 -1.58
CA ARG A 67 -15.69 12.24 -0.66
C ARG A 67 -16.58 13.36 -1.18
N LYS A 68 -16.60 13.58 -2.50
CA LYS A 68 -17.42 14.64 -3.11
C LYS A 68 -18.86 14.21 -3.33
N THR A 69 -19.13 12.91 -3.45
CA THR A 69 -20.45 12.39 -3.81
C THR A 69 -21.23 11.79 -2.64
N ILE A 70 -20.55 11.40 -1.55
CA ILE A 70 -21.16 10.78 -0.38
C ILE A 70 -21.00 11.72 0.83
N PRO A 71 -22.09 12.20 1.44
CA PRO A 71 -22.03 12.98 2.68
C PRO A 71 -21.27 12.24 3.78
N GLU A 72 -20.52 12.97 4.61
CA GLU A 72 -19.75 12.42 5.74
C GLU A 72 -18.70 11.34 5.37
N PHE A 73 -18.33 11.20 4.11
CA PHE A 73 -17.35 10.20 3.69
C PHE A 73 -15.93 10.54 4.15
N SER A 74 -15.33 9.62 4.90
CA SER A 74 -13.96 9.74 5.42
C SER A 74 -12.97 8.94 4.60
N ILE A 75 -12.14 9.65 3.82
CA ILE A 75 -11.08 9.05 3.00
C ILE A 75 -10.13 8.21 3.85
N SER A 76 -9.69 8.72 5.00
CA SER A 76 -8.72 8.02 5.86
C SER A 76 -9.31 6.76 6.47
N ASN A 77 -10.57 6.80 6.91
CA ASN A 77 -11.24 5.63 7.48
C ASN A 77 -11.41 4.53 6.42
N GLU A 78 -11.88 4.90 5.23
CA GLU A 78 -12.06 3.93 4.14
C GLU A 78 -10.73 3.35 3.68
N ALA A 79 -9.72 4.20 3.49
CA ALA A 79 -8.37 3.77 3.11
C ALA A 79 -7.77 2.82 4.15
N SER A 80 -7.93 3.10 5.45
CA SER A 80 -7.43 2.24 6.53
C SER A 80 -8.05 0.85 6.47
N LYS A 81 -9.37 0.76 6.29
CA LYS A 81 -10.09 -0.53 6.21
C LYS A 81 -9.68 -1.35 4.99
N LEU A 82 -9.59 -0.69 3.83
CA LEU A 82 -9.17 -1.34 2.59
C LEU A 82 -7.74 -1.87 2.70
N LEU A 83 -6.84 -1.07 3.27
CA LEU A 83 -5.46 -1.44 3.46
C LEU A 83 -5.31 -2.60 4.46
N GLU A 84 -5.96 -2.52 5.62
CA GLU A 84 -5.94 -3.58 6.63
C GLU A 84 -6.41 -4.91 6.06
N LYS A 85 -7.53 -4.89 5.32
CA LYS A 85 -8.05 -6.07 4.64
C LYS A 85 -7.03 -6.65 3.66
N ALA A 86 -6.45 -5.82 2.80
CA ALA A 86 -5.49 -6.26 1.79
C ALA A 86 -4.19 -6.82 2.41
N ILE A 87 -3.66 -6.19 3.46
CA ILE A 87 -2.45 -6.66 4.17
C ILE A 87 -2.73 -8.00 4.85
N LYS A 88 -3.86 -8.13 5.55
CA LYS A 88 -4.24 -9.37 6.24
C LYS A 88 -4.41 -10.54 5.27
N GLU A 89 -5.03 -10.32 4.12
CA GLU A 89 -5.20 -11.35 3.09
C GLU A 89 -3.85 -11.75 2.46
N LYS A 90 -2.94 -10.79 2.28
CA LYS A 90 -1.64 -11.01 1.63
C LYS A 90 -0.60 -11.64 2.56
N TYR A 91 -0.59 -11.27 3.84
CA TYR A 91 0.41 -11.70 4.83
C TYR A 91 -0.23 -12.22 6.14
N PRO A 92 -1.05 -13.28 6.08
CA PRO A 92 -1.83 -13.74 7.24
C PRO A 92 -0.96 -14.19 8.42
N GLU A 93 0.15 -14.88 8.17
CA GLU A 93 1.05 -15.40 9.21
C GLU A 93 1.72 -14.24 9.99
N ILE A 94 2.27 -13.25 9.27
CA ILE A 94 2.86 -12.05 9.88
C ILE A 94 1.80 -11.26 10.65
N TRP A 95 0.60 -11.11 10.06
CA TRP A 95 -0.51 -10.39 10.67
C TRP A 95 -0.88 -10.96 12.04
N ASP A 96 -1.01 -12.28 12.14
CA ASP A 96 -1.37 -12.94 13.39
C ASP A 96 -0.29 -12.78 14.47
N ILE A 97 0.98 -12.79 14.08
CA ILE A 97 2.10 -12.61 15.01
C ILE A 97 2.18 -11.17 15.52
N VAL A 98 2.09 -10.19 14.61
CA VAL A 98 2.02 -8.77 14.96
C VAL A 98 0.84 -8.50 15.90
N LYS A 99 -0.33 -9.07 15.58
CA LYS A 99 -1.53 -8.91 16.39
C LYS A 99 -1.37 -9.50 17.80
N LYS A 100 -0.75 -10.67 17.93
CA LYS A 100 -0.44 -11.27 19.25
C LYS A 100 0.50 -10.39 20.05
N LYS A 101 1.61 -9.95 19.45
CA LYS A 101 2.59 -9.09 20.14
C LYS A 101 2.02 -7.74 20.56
N LEU A 102 1.20 -7.10 19.72
CA LEU A 102 0.54 -5.84 20.09
C LEU A 102 -0.37 -6.02 21.32
N LYS A 103 -1.10 -7.14 21.41
CA LYS A 103 -1.94 -7.45 22.56
C LYS A 103 -1.16 -7.69 23.85
N GLU A 104 0.08 -8.17 23.76
CA GLU A 104 0.97 -8.36 24.91
C GLU A 104 1.59 -7.05 25.42
N LEU A 105 1.57 -6.00 24.58
CA LEU A 105 2.09 -4.66 24.90
C LEU A 105 1.01 -3.71 25.46
N GLU A 106 -0.28 -4.08 25.35
CA GLU A 106 -1.44 -3.39 25.93
C GLU A 106 -1.65 -3.75 27.41
#